data_AF-A0A183M0B3-F1
#
_entry.id   AF-A0A183M0B3-F1
#
_cell.length_a   1.000
_cell.length_b   1.000
_cell.length_c   1.000
_cell.angle_alpha   90.00
_cell.angle_beta   90.00
_cell.angle_gamma   90.00
#
_symmetry.space_group_name_H-M   'P 1'
#
loop_
_entity.id
_entity.type
_entity.pdbx_description
1 polymer ?
#
loop_
_entity_poly.entity_id
_entity_poly.type
_entity_poly.pdbx_seq_one_letter_code
_entity_poly.pdbx_strand_id
1 'polypeptide(L)'
;MWNSKQLPTNIKVRIFNTNVKAVLLYGAETWRTTITTIKKVQVFIDSCLLKILNIHWPDTISNSLLWERTNQLPAEEEIRKRR
;
A
#
# COMPACT_ATOMS: atom_id res chain seq x y z
N MET A 1 15.35 2.05 5.77
CA MET A 1 14.58 3.25 5.36
C MET A 1 13.23 3.35 6.07
N TRP A 2 12.35 2.33 5.98
CA TRP A 2 11.00 2.39 6.56
C TRP A 2 10.97 2.48 8.10
N ASN A 3 11.92 1.83 8.78
CA ASN A 3 12.04 1.85 10.25
C ASN A 3 12.77 3.09 10.80
N SER A 4 13.26 4.01 9.95
CA SER A 4 14.02 5.17 10.42
C SER A 4 13.09 6.22 11.04
N LYS A 5 13.42 6.74 12.23
CA LYS A 5 12.68 7.84 12.86
C LYS A 5 12.96 9.21 12.23
N GLN A 6 13.95 9.31 11.35
CA GLN A 6 14.39 10.58 10.75
C GLN A 6 13.37 11.20 9.79
N LEU A 7 12.55 10.37 9.15
CA LEU A 7 11.53 10.84 8.21
C LEU A 7 10.14 10.70 8.82
N PRO A 8 9.31 11.76 8.74
CA PRO A 8 7.92 11.67 9.16
C PRO A 8 7.15 10.67 8.28
N THR A 9 6.17 10.00 8.88
CA THR A 9 5.38 8.95 8.25
C THR A 9 4.75 9.39 6.92
N ASN A 10 4.22 10.61 6.85
CA ASN A 10 3.59 11.14 5.64
C ASN A 10 4.54 11.17 4.44
N ILE A 11 5.82 11.50 4.65
CA ILE A 11 6.83 11.53 3.59
C ILE A 11 7.17 10.11 3.14
N LYS A 12 7.29 9.16 4.07
CA LYS A 12 7.51 7.75 3.74
C LYS A 12 6.36 7.18 2.91
N VAL A 13 5.11 7.42 3.33
CA VAL A 13 3.92 6.98 2.57
C VAL A 13 3.92 7.57 1.16
N ARG A 14 4.25 8.85 1.01
CA ARG A 14 4.36 9.49 -0.31
C ARG A 14 5.44 8.86 -1.19
N ILE A 15 6.63 8.61 -0.65
CA ILE A 15 7.72 7.94 -1.38
C ILE A 15 7.32 6.52 -1.80
N PHE A 16 6.65 5.78 -0.90
CA PHE A 16 6.13 4.45 -1.19
C PHE A 16 5.11 4.50 -2.34
N ASN A 17 4.17 5.44 -2.30
CA ASN A 17 3.14 5.59 -3.33
C ASN A 17 3.72 5.91 -4.71
N THR A 18 4.70 6.81 -4.77
CA THR A 18 5.28 7.25 -6.06
C THR A 18 6.18 6.18 -6.68
N ASN A 19 6.94 5.43 -5.88
CA ASN A 19 7.93 4.49 -6.40
C ASN A 19 7.42 3.05 -6.39
N VAL A 20 7.07 2.54 -5.21
CA VAL A 20 6.75 1.12 -5.01
C VAL A 20 5.35 0.80 -5.50
N LYS A 21 4.34 1.56 -5.04
CA LYS A 21 2.93 1.34 -5.43
C LYS A 21 2.76 1.52 -6.94
N ALA A 22 3.39 2.53 -7.53
CA ALA A 22 3.31 2.78 -8.99
C ALA A 22 3.84 1.60 -9.82
N VAL A 23 5.02 1.05 -9.48
CA VAL A 23 5.61 -0.10 -10.20
C VAL A 23 4.77 -1.37 -10.02
N LEU A 24 4.27 -1.62 -8.81
CA LEU A 24 3.38 -2.77 -8.52
C LEU A 24 2.08 -2.71 -9.33
N LEU A 25 1.43 -1.55 -9.37
CA LEU A 25 0.18 -1.36 -10.10
C LEU A 25 0.41 -1.48 -11.61
N TYR A 26 1.48 -0.89 -12.14
CA TYR A 26 1.82 -1.02 -13.55
C TYR A 26 2.06 -2.48 -13.98
N GLY A 27 2.77 -3.26 -13.14
CA GLY A 27 2.95 -4.69 -13.38
C GLY A 27 1.63 -5.48 -13.32
N ALA A 28 0.73 -5.11 -12.41
CA ALA A 28 -0.59 -5.74 -12.28
C ALA A 28 -1.56 -5.37 -13.41
N GLU A 29 -1.42 -4.17 -13.98
CA GLU A 29 -2.17 -3.69 -15.14
C GLU A 29 -1.74 -4.37 -16.44
N THR A 30 -0.43 -4.56 -16.62
CA THR A 30 0.15 -5.14 -17.84
C THR A 30 0.07 -6.67 -17.88
N TRP A 31 0.11 -7.35 -16.73
CA TRP A 31 -0.10 -8.80 -16.67
C TRP A 31 -1.60 -9.16 -16.66
N ARG A 32 -1.94 -10.41 -17.00
CA ARG A 32 -3.33 -10.91 -17.00
C ARG A 32 -4.00 -10.63 -15.65
N THR A 33 -4.91 -9.66 -15.63
CA THR A 33 -5.57 -9.13 -14.44
C THR A 33 -6.48 -10.20 -13.82
N THR A 34 -5.96 -10.94 -12.83
CA THR A 34 -6.73 -11.93 -12.09
C THR A 34 -7.03 -11.37 -10.72
N ILE A 35 -8.27 -11.52 -10.23
CA ILE A 35 -8.71 -11.09 -8.88
C ILE A 35 -7.74 -11.59 -7.79
N THR A 36 -7.14 -12.76 -7.98
CA THR A 36 -6.13 -13.32 -7.07
C THR A 36 -4.83 -12.51 -7.04
N THR A 37 -4.36 -11.99 -8.18
CA THR A 37 -3.16 -11.15 -8.25
C THR A 37 -3.42 -9.79 -7.60
N ILE A 38 -4.58 -9.17 -7.86
CA ILE A 38 -4.96 -7.90 -7.23
C ILE A 38 -5.01 -8.06 -5.70
N LYS A 39 -5.64 -9.13 -5.21
CA LYS A 39 -5.68 -9.43 -3.76
C LYS A 39 -4.28 -9.61 -3.17
N LYS A 40 -3.37 -10.29 -3.87
CA LYS A 40 -1.97 -10.43 -3.42
C LYS A 40 -1.24 -9.10 -3.36
N VAL A 41 -1.42 -8.24 -4.37
CA VAL A 41 -0.86 -6.88 -4.39
C VAL A 41 -1.41 -6.04 -3.24
N GLN A 42 -2.71 -6.14 -2.97
CA GLN A 42 -3.35 -5.44 -1.84
C GLN A 42 -2.73 -5.85 -0.50
N VAL A 43 -2.64 -7.16 -0.23
CA VAL A 43 -2.03 -7.68 1.00
C VAL A 43 -0.57 -7.23 1.15
N PHE A 44 0.17 -7.20 0.04
CA PHE A 44 1.55 -6.70 0.04
C PHE A 44 1.61 -5.20 0.39
N ILE A 45 0.74 -4.38 -0.21
CA ILE A 45 0.65 -2.94 0.07
C ILE A 45 0.31 -2.70 1.55
N ASP A 46 -0.72 -3.38 2.07
CA ASP A 46 -1.16 -3.22 3.46
C ASP A 46 -0.06 -3.63 4.44
N SER A 47 0.66 -4.73 4.17
CA SER A 47 1.82 -5.13 4.97
C SER A 47 2.94 -4.07 4.97
N CYS A 48 3.19 -3.41 3.83
CA CYS A 48 4.18 -2.34 3.75
C CYS A 48 3.72 -1.10 4.54
N LEU A 49 2.45 -0.73 4.45
CA LEU A 49 1.89 0.42 5.18
C LEU A 49 1.98 0.22 6.69
N LEU A 50 1.71 -0.99 7.20
CA LEU A 50 1.88 -1.32 8.61
C LEU A 50 3.34 -1.12 9.08
N LYS A 51 4.31 -1.58 8.28
CA LYS A 51 5.74 -1.35 8.57
C LYS A 51 6.12 0.13 8.54
N ILE A 52 5.54 0.91 7.63
CA ILE A 52 5.77 2.36 7.55
C ILE A 52 5.21 3.10 8.77
N LEU A 53 4.04 2.65 9.25
CA LEU A 53 3.39 3.17 10.46
C LEU A 53 4.03 2.65 11.75
N ASN A 54 5.03 1.77 11.66
CA ASN A 54 5.68 1.13 12.80
C ASN A 54 4.70 0.40 13.72
N ILE A 55 3.63 -0.16 13.13
CA ILE A 55 2.65 -1.00 13.82
C ILE A 55 3.17 -2.43 13.79
N HIS A 56 3.42 -2.98 14.97
CA HIS A 56 3.88 -4.35 15.14
C HIS A 56 2.81 -5.17 15.82
N TRP A 57 2.81 -6.48 15.57
CA TRP A 57 2.03 -7.39 16.38
C TRP A 57 2.43 -7.21 17.86
N PRO A 58 1.49 -7.09 18.81
CA PRO A 58 0.07 -7.45 18.77
C PRO A 58 -0.92 -6.33 18.38
N ASP A 59 -0.43 -5.14 18.01
CA ASP A 59 -1.30 -4.02 17.65
C ASP A 59 -2.11 -4.36 16.40
N THR A 60 -3.42 -4.50 16.58
CA THR A 60 -4.36 -4.86 15.50
C THR A 60 -5.08 -3.60 15.04
N ILE A 61 -4.86 -3.21 13.78
CA ILE A 61 -5.56 -2.10 13.13
C ILE A 61 -6.47 -2.66 12.04
N SER A 62 -7.68 -2.11 11.90
CA SER A 62 -8.56 -2.46 10.79
C SER A 62 -8.00 -1.90 9.47
N ASN A 63 -8.24 -2.61 8.37
CA ASN A 63 -7.83 -2.14 7.04
C ASN A 63 -8.45 -0.77 6.70
N SER A 64 -9.68 -0.50 7.14
CA SER A 64 -10.33 0.80 6.94
C SER A 64 -9.59 1.94 7.65
N LEU A 65 -9.19 1.74 8.92
CA LEU A 65 -8.46 2.76 9.68
C LEU A 65 -7.03 2.95 9.13
N LEU A 66 -6.41 1.89 8.62
CA LEU A 66 -5.13 1.94 7.94
C LEU A 66 -5.20 2.86 6.70
N TRP A 67 -6.22 2.68 5.87
CA TRP A 67 -6.42 3.45 4.65
C TRP A 67 -6.80 4.89 4.94
N GLU A 68 -7.60 5.16 5.98
CA GLU A 68 -7.94 6.50 6.44
C GLU A 68 -6.68 7.26 6.89
N ARG A 69 -5.82 6.64 7.73
CA ARG A 69 -4.58 7.27 8.20
C ARG A 69 -3.58 7.57 7.10
N THR A 70 -3.61 6.80 6.02
CA THR A 70 -2.65 6.91 4.91
C THR A 70 -3.24 7.62 3.68
N ASN A 71 -4.51 8.04 3.75
CA ASN A 71 -5.30 8.57 2.64
C ASN A 71 -5.16 7.70 1.37
N GLN A 72 -5.25 6.37 1.53
CA GLN A 72 -5.07 5.41 0.44
C GLN A 72 -6.40 4.80 -0.03
N LEU A 73 -6.45 4.47 -1.32
CA LEU A 73 -7.51 3.65 -1.89
C LEU A 73 -7.05 2.19 -2.08
N PRO A 74 -7.99 1.23 -2.05
CA PRO A 74 -7.72 -0.15 -2.43
C PRO A 74 -7.16 -0.24 -3.85
N ALA A 75 -6.21 -1.17 -4.07
CA ALA A 75 -5.54 -1.41 -5.33
C ALA A 75 -6.51 -1.73 -6.48
N GLU A 76 -7.62 -2.43 -6.19
CA GLU A 76 -8.68 -2.69 -7.16
C GLU A 76 -9.31 -1.40 -7.69
N GLU A 77 -9.64 -0.47 -6.81
CA GLU A 77 -10.25 0.82 -7.15
C GLU A 77 -9.28 1.72 -7.92
N GLU A 78 -7.99 1.66 -7.58
CA GLU A 78 -6.93 2.37 -8.29
C GLU A 78 -6.74 1.83 -9.72
N ILE A 79 -6.71 0.50 -9.89
CA ILE A 79 -6.62 -0.13 -11.22
C ILE A 79 -7.86 0.17 -12.05
N ARG A 80 -9.06 0.13 -11.45
CA ARG A 80 -10.33 0.44 -12.11
C ARG A 80 -10.37 1.88 -12.62
N LYS A 81 -9.75 2.83 -11.92
CA LYS A 81 -9.66 4.23 -12.37
C LYS A 81 -8.66 4.47 -13.50
N ARG A 82 -7.67 3.58 -13.64
CA ARG A 82 -6.59 3.71 -14.64
C ARG A 82 -6.91 3.02 -15.98
N ARG A 83 -7.89 2.11 -15.97
CA ARG A 83 -8.42 1.46 -17.16
C ARG A 83 -9.59 2.25 -17.74
#